data_AF-A0ABD3P742-F1
#
_entry.id   AF-A0ABD3P742-F1
#
_cell.length_a   1.000
_cell.length_b   1.000
_cell.length_c   1.000
_cell.angle_alpha   90.00
_cell.angle_beta   90.00
_cell.angle_gamma   90.00
#
_symmetry.space_group_name_H-M   'P 1'
#
loop_
_entity.id
_entity.type
_entity.pdbx_description
1 polymer ?
#
loop_
_entity_poly.entity_id
_entity_poly.type
_entity_poly.pdbx_seq_one_letter_code
_entity_poly.pdbx_strand_id
1 'polypeptide(L)'
;MASINVKQEPGLQPEEVPSSAVATAAAAHPSSSLVNSHRQRINQTSLINFSDDEASKLCYPVGCPVGYNFTSSSSPNEVSFTRGCVVGAAMDRLSRNFVYRIQSDETMNLALEDDVAFAMGCPVRMSSKGQEVDGEIVCFSRVRGSSTIDTKYSVLICNGMNSRIVHGVSSHQVKFRLSPRPVTEVEKTVCKALPRVSIGSESETKQTSETSSQTRQLKWKPPSPKKRKALANRDLNQALEKVTKKTPELSLCLTVPQWVLRAGGNLVGTLIAQKKDIETKVNCPIQIQHRSDEVIISIASTSEDREARGHSVVRFKRIIQDFIIAHLNDDQSKGRLLFDLAKSASGSYRISHTPSGAVKQQSIVDQDGLVWMRLIDIPNDVSRKLQQLDCDVTKIQSRDSSTPIYIGASPLCNPYVLVYGYDLDKVDNATEDVSLLVESYARS
;
A
#
# COMPACT_ATOMS: atom_id res chain seq x y z
N MET A 1 65.59 12.67 23.80
CA MET A 1 65.14 13.25 25.07
C MET A 1 65.17 14.76 24.93
N ALA A 2 64.00 15.39 24.76
CA ALA A 2 63.84 16.84 24.78
C ALA A 2 62.51 17.12 25.51
N SER A 3 62.61 17.74 26.68
CA SER A 3 61.49 18.06 27.55
C SER A 3 60.95 19.44 27.17
N ILE A 4 59.66 19.52 26.85
CA ILE A 4 58.96 20.78 26.62
C ILE A 4 58.14 21.10 27.87
N ASN A 5 58.46 22.23 28.51
CA ASN A 5 57.74 22.80 29.64
C ASN A 5 56.49 23.52 29.14
N VAL A 6 55.31 23.09 29.58
CA VAL A 6 54.04 23.82 29.36
C VAL A 6 53.75 24.67 30.60
N LYS A 7 53.60 25.97 30.36
CA LYS A 7 53.30 27.01 31.35
C LYS A 7 51.78 27.11 31.51
N GLN A 8 51.27 26.91 32.72
CA GLN A 8 49.85 27.09 33.07
C GLN A 8 49.53 28.58 33.29
N GLU A 9 48.44 29.05 32.70
CA GLU A 9 47.79 30.33 33.05
C GLU A 9 46.59 30.11 34.00
N PRO A 10 46.25 31.06 34.87
CA PRO A 10 45.22 30.89 35.89
C PRO A 10 43.84 31.43 35.48
N GLY A 11 42.82 30.60 35.74
CA GLY A 11 41.53 30.92 36.36
C GLY A 11 40.75 32.16 35.93
N LEU A 12 39.65 31.93 35.19
CA LEU A 12 38.49 32.84 35.15
C LEU A 12 37.31 32.17 35.87
N GLN A 13 36.72 32.90 36.81
CA GLN A 13 35.52 32.52 37.57
C GLN A 13 34.24 32.70 36.71
N PRO A 14 33.16 31.94 36.95
CA PRO A 14 31.90 32.11 36.25
C PRO A 14 31.00 33.15 36.95
N GLU A 15 30.50 34.12 36.18
CA GLU A 15 29.41 35.00 36.58
C GLU A 15 28.07 34.27 36.54
N GLU A 16 27.30 34.39 37.63
CA GLU A 16 25.91 33.97 37.75
C GLU A 16 24.99 34.89 36.93
N VAL A 17 24.15 34.31 36.07
CA VAL A 17 23.07 35.00 35.36
C VAL A 17 21.73 34.70 36.06
N PRO A 18 20.87 35.70 36.32
CA PRO A 18 19.64 35.47 37.07
C PRO A 18 18.54 34.80 36.24
N SER A 19 17.93 33.78 36.84
CA SER A 19 16.78 33.02 36.36
C SER A 19 15.52 33.89 36.33
N SER A 20 15.01 34.20 35.13
CA SER A 20 13.68 34.79 34.93
C SER A 20 12.66 33.70 34.59
N ALA A 21 11.59 33.67 35.37
CA ALA A 21 10.49 32.72 35.27
C ALA A 21 9.66 32.96 34.00
N VAL A 22 9.57 31.95 33.13
CA VAL A 22 8.65 31.94 31.99
C VAL A 22 7.41 31.11 32.36
N ALA A 23 6.27 31.77 32.39
CA ALA A 23 4.96 31.17 32.57
C ALA A 23 4.59 30.30 31.37
N THR A 24 4.34 29.01 31.61
CA THR A 24 3.76 28.06 30.67
C THR A 24 2.29 28.38 30.43
N ALA A 25 2.00 29.08 29.33
CA ALA A 25 0.65 29.14 28.76
C ALA A 25 0.42 27.89 27.91
N ALA A 26 -0.53 27.05 28.33
CA ALA A 26 -0.99 25.89 27.59
C ALA A 26 -1.65 26.33 26.27
N ALA A 27 -0.94 26.14 25.15
CA ALA A 27 -1.51 26.28 23.82
C ALA A 27 -2.39 25.07 23.52
N ALA A 28 -3.71 25.29 23.54
CA ALA A 28 -4.68 24.32 23.05
C ALA A 28 -4.46 24.11 21.54
N HIS A 29 -4.18 22.86 21.15
CA HIS A 29 -4.12 22.46 19.75
C HIS A 29 -5.50 22.67 19.08
N PRO A 30 -5.57 23.37 17.94
CA PRO A 30 -6.80 23.46 17.17
C PRO A 30 -7.16 22.07 16.64
N SER A 31 -8.24 21.52 17.18
CA SER A 31 -8.78 20.21 16.82
C SER A 31 -9.19 20.21 15.35
N SER A 32 -8.88 19.11 14.66
CA SER A 32 -9.13 18.75 13.26
C SER A 32 -10.61 18.66 12.85
N SER A 33 -11.42 19.65 13.21
CA SER A 33 -12.87 19.69 12.99
C SER A 33 -13.28 20.29 11.63
N LEU A 34 -12.35 20.83 10.85
CA LEU A 34 -12.67 21.51 9.57
C LEU A 34 -12.95 20.56 8.39
N VAL A 35 -12.66 19.26 8.50
CA VAL A 35 -12.78 18.32 7.36
C VAL A 35 -14.21 17.79 7.16
N ASN A 36 -15.10 17.93 8.15
CA ASN A 36 -16.53 17.60 7.98
C ASN A 36 -17.37 18.79 7.47
N SER A 37 -16.80 19.99 7.38
CA SER A 37 -17.53 21.21 7.02
C SER A 37 -17.72 21.42 5.51
N HIS A 38 -17.28 20.48 4.67
CA HIS A 38 -17.46 20.53 3.22
C HIS A 38 -18.29 19.38 2.64
N ARG A 39 -19.09 18.68 3.46
CA ARG A 39 -20.31 18.08 2.93
C ARG A 39 -21.29 19.22 2.65
N GLN A 40 -21.15 19.84 1.48
CA GLN A 40 -22.17 20.77 0.99
C GLN A 40 -23.51 20.07 1.11
N ARG A 41 -24.42 20.67 1.88
CA ARG A 41 -25.79 20.17 1.98
C ARG A 41 -26.38 20.23 0.57
N ILE A 42 -26.55 19.07 -0.04
CA ILE A 42 -27.18 18.93 -1.35
C ILE A 42 -28.59 19.53 -1.24
N ASN A 43 -28.83 20.63 -1.95
CA ASN A 43 -30.15 21.27 -1.95
C ASN A 43 -31.06 20.53 -2.93
N GLN A 44 -32.02 19.76 -2.41
CA GLN A 44 -32.90 18.94 -3.24
C GLN A 44 -33.72 19.76 -4.25
N THR A 45 -33.99 21.04 -3.96
CA THR A 45 -34.76 21.91 -4.86
C THR A 45 -33.99 22.37 -6.09
N SER A 46 -32.65 22.27 -6.08
CA SER A 46 -31.79 22.65 -7.22
C SER A 46 -31.41 21.47 -8.11
N LEU A 47 -31.95 20.27 -7.87
CA LEU A 47 -31.60 19.07 -8.62
C LEU A 47 -32.44 18.93 -9.91
N ILE A 48 -31.77 18.66 -11.02
CA ILE A 48 -32.40 18.19 -12.27
C ILE A 48 -32.26 16.67 -12.30
N ASN A 49 -33.36 15.94 -12.17
CA ASN A 49 -33.34 14.48 -12.22
C ASN A 49 -33.12 13.99 -13.66
N PHE A 50 -32.24 13.00 -13.82
CA PHE A 50 -32.08 12.29 -15.08
C PHE A 50 -33.16 11.21 -15.23
N SER A 51 -33.57 10.96 -16.47
CA SER A 51 -34.32 9.76 -16.82
C SER A 51 -33.45 8.50 -16.64
N ASP A 52 -34.07 7.32 -16.54
CA ASP A 52 -33.34 6.05 -16.40
C ASP A 52 -32.38 5.82 -17.59
N ASP A 53 -32.79 6.21 -18.80
CA ASP A 53 -31.97 6.12 -20.01
C ASP A 53 -30.75 7.04 -19.97
N GLU A 54 -30.88 8.25 -19.41
CA GLU A 54 -29.76 9.17 -19.22
C GLU A 54 -28.84 8.69 -18.09
N ALA A 55 -29.41 8.26 -16.97
CA ALA A 55 -28.67 7.74 -15.82
C ALA A 55 -27.88 6.48 -16.17
N SER A 56 -28.36 5.67 -17.12
CA SER A 56 -27.65 4.47 -17.61
C SER A 56 -26.29 4.76 -18.25
N LYS A 57 -26.05 6.02 -18.67
CA LYS A 57 -24.81 6.46 -19.33
C LYS A 57 -23.78 7.04 -18.36
N LEU A 58 -24.14 7.21 -17.09
CA LEU A 58 -23.26 7.74 -16.04
C LEU A 58 -22.31 6.68 -15.50
N CYS A 59 -21.32 7.11 -14.70
CA CYS A 59 -20.34 6.22 -14.07
C CYS A 59 -21.01 5.16 -13.17
N TYR A 60 -22.04 5.57 -12.41
CA TYR A 60 -22.81 4.72 -11.51
C TYR A 60 -24.28 4.67 -11.95
N PRO A 61 -24.65 3.81 -12.91
CA PRO A 61 -26.02 3.73 -13.41
C PRO A 61 -26.96 3.10 -12.38
N VAL A 62 -28.27 3.23 -12.61
CA VAL A 62 -29.32 2.61 -11.77
C VAL A 62 -29.10 1.09 -11.67
N GLY A 63 -29.22 0.55 -10.46
CA GLY A 63 -28.94 -0.84 -10.13
C GLY A 63 -27.50 -1.13 -9.71
N CYS A 64 -26.58 -0.17 -9.84
CA CYS A 64 -25.17 -0.35 -9.48
C CYS A 64 -24.97 -0.45 -7.96
N PRO A 65 -24.35 -1.52 -7.43
CA PRO A 65 -23.91 -1.59 -6.04
C PRO A 65 -22.76 -0.61 -5.77
N VAL A 66 -22.91 0.25 -4.77
CA VAL A 66 -21.95 1.32 -4.46
C VAL A 66 -21.65 1.42 -2.96
N GLY A 67 -20.43 1.85 -2.63
CA GLY A 67 -20.05 2.35 -1.31
C GLY A 67 -20.13 3.88 -1.31
N TYR A 68 -20.63 4.46 -0.23
CA TYR A 68 -20.74 5.91 -0.04
C TYR A 68 -20.55 6.28 1.44
N ASN A 69 -20.60 7.57 1.77
CA ASN A 69 -20.42 8.07 3.13
C ASN A 69 -19.08 7.63 3.76
N PHE A 70 -18.00 7.75 3.02
CA PHE A 70 -16.67 7.41 3.51
C PHE A 70 -16.28 8.26 4.72
N THR A 71 -15.91 7.58 5.79
CA THR A 71 -15.36 8.20 7.00
C THR A 71 -13.96 7.65 7.24
N SER A 72 -12.98 8.55 7.31
CA SER A 72 -11.63 8.19 7.72
C SER A 72 -11.65 7.79 9.19
N SER A 73 -11.18 6.58 9.50
CA SER A 73 -10.93 6.18 10.89
C SER A 73 -9.63 6.84 11.39
N SER A 74 -9.39 6.80 12.70
CA SER A 74 -8.11 7.23 13.29
C SER A 74 -6.92 6.39 12.80
N SER A 75 -7.19 5.20 12.25
CA SER A 75 -6.19 4.39 11.56
C SER A 75 -6.04 4.86 10.12
N PRO A 76 -4.83 5.21 9.65
CA PRO A 76 -4.59 5.68 8.29
C PRO A 76 -4.92 4.63 7.20
N ASN A 77 -5.16 3.39 7.59
CA ASN A 77 -5.44 2.26 6.69
C ASN A 77 -6.88 1.74 6.80
N GLU A 78 -7.75 2.41 7.54
CA GLU A 78 -9.13 1.97 7.75
C GLU A 78 -10.10 3.05 7.28
N VAL A 79 -10.99 2.64 6.37
CA VAL A 79 -12.04 3.48 5.83
C VAL A 79 -13.35 2.76 6.07
N SER A 80 -14.23 3.38 6.85
CA SER A 80 -15.61 2.92 7.00
C SER A 80 -16.49 3.59 5.94
N PHE A 81 -17.48 2.86 5.46
CA PHE A 81 -18.42 3.32 4.42
C PHE A 81 -19.74 2.59 4.56
N THR A 82 -20.79 3.17 3.98
CA THR A 82 -22.12 2.56 3.88
C THR A 82 -22.27 1.93 2.50
N ARG A 83 -22.87 0.74 2.44
CA ARG A 83 -23.19 0.07 1.17
C ARG A 83 -24.62 0.39 0.77
N GLY A 84 -24.86 0.61 -0.52
CA GLY A 84 -26.19 0.77 -1.08
C GLY A 84 -26.25 0.43 -2.57
N CYS A 85 -27.39 0.71 -3.19
CA CYS A 85 -27.63 0.54 -4.61
C CYS A 85 -28.14 1.85 -5.22
N VAL A 86 -27.63 2.24 -6.38
CA VAL A 86 -28.09 3.44 -7.08
C VAL A 86 -29.50 3.22 -7.60
N VAL A 87 -30.43 4.08 -7.23
CA VAL A 87 -31.84 4.05 -7.69
C VAL A 87 -32.18 5.19 -8.65
N GLY A 88 -31.29 6.17 -8.80
CA GLY A 88 -31.48 7.32 -9.68
C GLY A 88 -30.29 8.27 -9.62
N ALA A 89 -30.24 9.20 -10.57
CA ALA A 89 -29.21 10.23 -10.63
C ALA A 89 -29.84 11.59 -10.95
N ALA A 90 -29.17 12.64 -10.51
CA ALA A 90 -29.53 14.03 -10.77
C ALA A 90 -28.27 14.87 -10.96
N MET A 91 -28.41 16.07 -11.50
CA MET A 91 -27.37 17.08 -11.56
C MET A 91 -27.78 18.27 -10.71
N ASP A 92 -26.90 18.73 -9.83
CA ASP A 92 -27.12 19.99 -9.10
C ASP A 92 -26.87 21.18 -10.04
N ARG A 93 -27.89 22.04 -10.21
CA ARG A 93 -27.85 23.16 -11.15
C ARG A 93 -26.73 24.16 -10.88
N LEU A 94 -26.37 24.34 -9.61
CA LEU A 94 -25.41 25.36 -9.19
C LEU A 94 -23.97 24.86 -9.36
N SER A 95 -23.67 23.71 -8.77
CA SER A 95 -22.32 23.12 -8.83
C SER A 95 -22.02 22.39 -10.14
N ARG A 96 -23.06 22.01 -10.90
CA ARG A 96 -23.00 21.09 -12.05
C ARG A 96 -22.43 19.72 -11.71
N ASN A 97 -22.39 19.36 -10.42
CA ASN A 97 -21.94 18.05 -9.99
C ASN A 97 -23.07 17.02 -10.11
N PHE A 98 -22.69 15.78 -10.42
CA PHE A 98 -23.60 14.65 -10.41
C PHE A 98 -23.90 14.21 -8.96
N VAL A 99 -25.18 13.99 -8.69
CA VAL A 99 -25.72 13.53 -7.40
C VAL A 99 -26.44 12.21 -7.63
N TYR A 100 -26.04 11.18 -6.90
CA TYR A 100 -26.65 9.86 -6.96
C TYR A 100 -27.63 9.67 -5.81
N ARG A 101 -28.81 9.13 -6.13
CA ARG A 101 -29.80 8.65 -5.17
C ARG A 101 -29.47 7.20 -4.86
N ILE A 102 -29.09 6.92 -3.63
CA ILE A 102 -28.62 5.61 -3.19
C ILE A 102 -29.56 5.07 -2.13
N GLN A 103 -30.14 3.90 -2.38
CA GLN A 103 -30.92 3.15 -1.42
C GLN A 103 -30.01 2.23 -0.60
N SER A 104 -30.07 2.35 0.72
CA SER A 104 -29.40 1.45 1.68
C SER A 104 -30.44 1.00 2.70
N ASP A 105 -30.74 -0.30 2.71
CA ASP A 105 -31.86 -0.90 3.44
C ASP A 105 -33.19 -0.18 3.12
N GLU A 106 -33.69 0.61 4.07
CA GLU A 106 -34.93 1.39 3.95
C GLU A 106 -34.69 2.90 3.80
N THR A 107 -33.42 3.32 3.77
CA THR A 107 -33.05 4.74 3.72
C THR A 107 -32.63 5.17 2.31
N MET A 108 -33.16 6.31 1.88
CA MET A 108 -32.72 6.99 0.66
C MET A 108 -31.70 8.08 1.01
N ASN A 109 -30.50 7.96 0.45
CA ASN A 109 -29.40 8.89 0.67
C ASN A 109 -29.01 9.56 -0.64
N LEU A 110 -28.47 10.79 -0.54
CA LEU A 110 -27.90 11.52 -1.67
C LEU A 110 -26.38 11.59 -1.47
N ALA A 111 -25.62 11.30 -2.51
CA ALA A 111 -24.16 11.41 -2.51
C ALA A 111 -23.66 12.05 -3.80
N LEU A 112 -22.60 12.87 -3.71
CA LEU A 112 -21.91 13.41 -4.87
C LEU A 112 -21.09 12.31 -5.55
N GLU A 113 -20.81 12.46 -6.84
CA GLU A 113 -19.98 11.50 -7.60
C GLU A 113 -18.64 11.22 -6.91
N ASP A 114 -17.96 12.26 -6.43
CA ASP A 114 -16.69 12.15 -5.71
C ASP A 114 -16.80 11.46 -4.35
N ASP A 115 -18.01 11.24 -3.84
CA ASP A 115 -18.28 10.56 -2.57
C ASP A 115 -18.81 9.12 -2.76
N VAL A 116 -18.78 8.61 -3.99
CA VAL A 116 -19.28 7.28 -4.36
C VAL A 116 -18.14 6.44 -4.95
N ALA A 117 -18.16 5.14 -4.68
CA ALA A 117 -17.27 4.16 -5.31
C ALA A 117 -18.02 2.85 -5.59
N PHE A 118 -17.53 2.01 -6.51
CA PHE A 118 -18.10 0.68 -6.71
C PHE A 118 -17.96 -0.18 -5.44
N ALA A 119 -19.05 -0.80 -4.99
CA ALA A 119 -19.03 -1.66 -3.81
C ALA A 119 -18.30 -2.99 -4.10
N MET A 120 -17.88 -3.67 -3.03
CA MET A 120 -17.43 -5.07 -3.12
C MET A 120 -18.55 -5.94 -3.71
N GLY A 121 -18.18 -6.81 -4.64
CA GLY A 121 -19.08 -7.67 -5.39
C GLY A 121 -19.77 -7.00 -6.59
N CYS A 122 -19.43 -5.75 -6.90
CA CYS A 122 -20.02 -5.05 -8.04
C CYS A 122 -19.48 -5.64 -9.36
N PRO A 123 -20.34 -6.09 -10.30
CA PRO A 123 -19.92 -6.56 -11.60
C PRO A 123 -19.47 -5.39 -12.48
N VAL A 124 -18.25 -5.47 -12.98
CA VAL A 124 -17.64 -4.40 -13.75
C VAL A 124 -16.98 -4.91 -15.02
N ARG A 125 -16.72 -3.99 -15.93
CA ARG A 125 -15.82 -4.18 -17.07
C ARG A 125 -14.63 -3.25 -16.91
N MET A 126 -13.43 -3.81 -17.02
CA MET A 126 -12.18 -3.10 -16.86
C MET A 126 -11.46 -2.97 -18.21
N SER A 127 -10.98 -1.77 -18.54
CA SER A 127 -10.13 -1.54 -19.72
C SER A 127 -8.65 -1.60 -19.34
N SER A 128 -7.90 -2.55 -19.93
CA SER A 128 -6.46 -2.68 -19.74
C SER A 128 -5.76 -2.96 -21.08
N LYS A 129 -4.81 -2.10 -21.45
CA LYS A 129 -4.05 -2.21 -22.71
C LYS A 129 -4.95 -2.32 -23.96
N GLY A 130 -6.06 -1.57 -23.97
CA GLY A 130 -7.03 -1.57 -25.07
C GLY A 130 -7.96 -2.80 -25.11
N GLN A 131 -7.82 -3.74 -24.17
CA GLN A 131 -8.74 -4.86 -24.03
C GLN A 131 -9.71 -4.60 -22.89
N GLU A 132 -11.00 -4.80 -23.15
CA GLU A 132 -12.02 -4.80 -22.10
C GLU A 132 -12.20 -6.21 -21.53
N VAL A 133 -12.19 -6.32 -20.20
CA VAL A 133 -12.29 -7.60 -19.50
C VAL A 133 -13.34 -7.50 -18.41
N ASP A 134 -14.26 -8.46 -18.37
CA ASP A 134 -15.27 -8.54 -17.32
C ASP A 134 -14.63 -9.00 -15.99
N GLY A 135 -15.10 -8.42 -14.88
CA GLY A 135 -14.63 -8.75 -13.54
C GLY A 135 -15.59 -8.32 -12.45
N GLU A 136 -15.12 -8.44 -11.22
CA GLU A 136 -15.87 -8.11 -10.00
C GLU A 136 -14.98 -7.35 -9.03
N ILE A 137 -15.52 -6.31 -8.39
CA ILE A 137 -14.77 -5.53 -7.40
C ILE A 137 -14.55 -6.36 -6.14
N VAL A 138 -13.29 -6.59 -5.77
CA VAL A 138 -12.92 -7.29 -4.53
C VAL A 138 -12.80 -6.31 -3.37
N CYS A 139 -12.09 -5.20 -3.60
CA CYS A 139 -11.94 -4.11 -2.65
C CYS A 139 -11.53 -2.83 -3.38
N PHE A 140 -11.57 -1.71 -2.68
CA PHE A 140 -11.11 -0.42 -3.18
C PHE A 140 -10.28 0.31 -2.12
N SER A 141 -9.42 1.21 -2.56
CA SER A 141 -8.70 2.16 -1.72
C SER A 141 -8.95 3.58 -2.24
N ARG A 142 -9.13 4.53 -1.33
CA ARG A 142 -9.27 5.94 -1.67
C ARG A 142 -8.01 6.67 -1.22
N VAL A 143 -7.33 7.33 -2.14
CA VAL A 143 -6.18 8.18 -1.85
C VAL A 143 -6.65 9.62 -2.03
N ARG A 144 -6.65 10.39 -0.95
CA ARG A 144 -7.02 11.80 -0.99
C ARG A 144 -5.84 12.59 -1.54
N GLY A 145 -5.95 13.08 -2.77
CA GLY A 145 -4.99 14.04 -3.35
C GLY A 145 -5.27 15.46 -2.87
N SER A 146 -4.47 16.42 -3.34
CA SER A 146 -4.61 17.85 -3.02
C SER A 146 -5.91 18.46 -3.56
N SER A 147 -6.47 17.93 -4.65
CA SER A 147 -7.67 18.48 -5.31
C SER A 147 -8.75 17.46 -5.66
N THR A 148 -8.42 16.17 -5.76
CA THR A 148 -9.35 15.10 -6.18
C THR A 148 -9.16 13.84 -5.35
N ILE A 149 -10.23 13.06 -5.19
CA ILE A 149 -10.19 11.76 -4.52
C ILE A 149 -9.98 10.69 -5.59
N ASP A 150 -8.75 10.17 -5.70
CA ASP A 150 -8.46 9.05 -6.59
C ASP A 150 -8.89 7.74 -5.91
N THR A 151 -9.76 6.98 -6.58
CA THR A 151 -10.25 5.70 -6.09
C THR A 151 -9.66 4.59 -6.94
N LYS A 152 -8.90 3.70 -6.30
CA LYS A 152 -8.26 2.55 -6.94
C LYS A 152 -8.97 1.27 -6.52
N TYR A 153 -9.11 0.35 -7.46
CA TYR A 153 -9.82 -0.90 -7.26
C TYR A 153 -8.88 -2.10 -7.35
N SER A 154 -9.26 -3.16 -6.64
CA SER A 154 -8.78 -4.51 -6.89
C SER A 154 -9.90 -5.29 -7.56
N VAL A 155 -9.67 -5.74 -8.79
CA VAL A 155 -10.69 -6.38 -9.64
C VAL A 155 -10.35 -7.86 -9.83
N LEU A 156 -11.28 -8.75 -9.47
CA LEU A 156 -11.22 -10.17 -9.76
C LEU A 156 -11.67 -10.40 -11.20
N ILE A 157 -10.79 -10.97 -12.02
CA ILE A 157 -11.07 -11.33 -13.40
C ILE A 157 -11.17 -12.85 -13.47
N CYS A 158 -12.31 -13.34 -13.95
CA CYS A 158 -12.54 -14.76 -14.21
C CYS A 158 -12.50 -15.00 -15.73
N ASN A 159 -11.52 -15.77 -16.20
CA ASN A 159 -11.40 -16.19 -17.59
C ASN A 159 -11.37 -17.72 -17.65
N GLY A 160 -12.56 -18.33 -17.77
CA GLY A 160 -12.73 -19.78 -17.70
C GLY A 160 -12.34 -20.32 -16.32
N MET A 161 -11.40 -21.27 -16.27
CA MET A 161 -10.88 -21.84 -15.02
C MET A 161 -9.82 -20.97 -14.32
N ASN A 162 -9.36 -19.90 -14.97
CA ASN A 162 -8.33 -19.03 -14.43
C ASN A 162 -8.96 -17.81 -13.76
N SER A 163 -8.56 -17.57 -12.52
CA SER A 163 -8.92 -16.35 -11.77
C SER A 163 -7.66 -15.58 -11.42
N ARG A 164 -7.68 -14.26 -11.63
CA ARG A 164 -6.60 -13.36 -11.20
C ARG A 164 -7.16 -12.09 -10.62
N ILE A 165 -6.46 -11.51 -9.64
CA ILE A 165 -6.81 -10.22 -9.07
C ILE A 165 -5.84 -9.18 -9.62
N VAL A 166 -6.38 -8.10 -10.18
CA VAL A 166 -5.60 -6.95 -10.66
C VAL A 166 -5.79 -5.81 -9.67
N HIS A 167 -4.70 -5.38 -9.05
CA HIS A 167 -4.69 -4.30 -8.06
C HIS A 167 -4.38 -2.95 -8.71
N GLY A 168 -4.78 -1.86 -8.04
CA GLY A 168 -4.42 -0.50 -8.44
C GLY A 168 -5.12 -0.01 -9.69
N VAL A 169 -6.26 -0.59 -10.05
CA VAL A 169 -7.05 -0.21 -11.23
C VAL A 169 -7.72 1.13 -10.97
N SER A 170 -7.45 2.15 -11.80
CA SER A 170 -8.05 3.48 -11.64
C SER A 170 -9.56 3.44 -11.87
N SER A 171 -10.32 4.29 -11.17
CA SER A 171 -11.77 4.45 -11.38
C SER A 171 -12.15 4.68 -12.84
N HIS A 172 -11.35 5.44 -13.59
CA HIS A 172 -11.60 5.71 -15.02
C HIS A 172 -11.47 4.47 -15.91
N GLN A 173 -10.82 3.42 -15.44
CA GLN A 173 -10.64 2.16 -16.18
C GLN A 173 -11.77 1.16 -15.90
N VAL A 174 -12.68 1.45 -14.97
CA VAL A 174 -13.74 0.56 -14.51
C VAL A 174 -15.09 1.13 -14.90
N LYS A 175 -15.92 0.32 -15.56
CA LYS A 175 -17.31 0.67 -15.89
C LYS A 175 -18.26 -0.38 -15.33
N PHE A 176 -19.42 0.04 -14.85
CA PHE A 176 -20.44 -0.91 -14.40
C PHE A 176 -20.88 -1.81 -15.55
N ARG A 177 -21.09 -3.09 -15.24
CA ARG A 177 -21.65 -4.06 -16.17
C ARG A 177 -23.03 -4.45 -15.68
N LEU A 178 -24.07 -3.90 -16.32
CA LEU A 178 -25.43 -4.42 -16.22
C LEU A 178 -25.38 -5.89 -16.60
N SER A 179 -25.49 -6.79 -15.62
CA SER A 179 -25.28 -8.22 -15.82
C SER A 179 -26.58 -8.87 -16.29
N PRO A 180 -26.64 -9.38 -17.52
CA PRO A 180 -27.33 -10.61 -17.82
C PRO A 180 -26.27 -11.71 -17.92
N ARG A 181 -25.71 -12.19 -16.80
CA ARG A 181 -25.02 -13.48 -16.87
C ARG A 181 -26.10 -14.54 -17.08
N PRO A 182 -26.10 -15.30 -18.20
CA PRO A 182 -26.70 -16.63 -18.16
C PRO A 182 -25.91 -17.39 -17.10
N VAL A 183 -26.57 -17.73 -15.99
CA VAL A 183 -25.99 -18.64 -15.00
C VAL A 183 -25.75 -19.94 -15.73
N THR A 184 -24.52 -20.21 -16.15
CA THR A 184 -24.12 -21.55 -16.54
C THR A 184 -24.34 -22.43 -15.31
N GLU A 185 -25.16 -23.48 -15.45
CA GLU A 185 -25.67 -24.35 -14.37
C GLU A 185 -24.58 -25.00 -13.48
N VAL A 186 -23.30 -24.82 -13.82
CA VAL A 186 -22.14 -25.39 -13.14
C VAL A 186 -21.91 -24.79 -11.75
N GLU A 187 -22.44 -23.60 -11.43
CA GLU A 187 -22.28 -22.96 -10.10
C GLU A 187 -23.42 -23.26 -9.10
N LYS A 188 -24.47 -24.00 -9.46
CA LYS A 188 -25.57 -24.33 -8.52
C LYS A 188 -25.20 -25.40 -7.47
N THR A 189 -24.04 -26.05 -7.57
CA THR A 189 -23.72 -27.24 -6.76
C THR A 189 -22.95 -26.96 -5.47
N VAL A 190 -22.54 -25.72 -5.19
CA VAL A 190 -21.64 -25.42 -4.05
C VAL A 190 -22.30 -24.65 -2.89
N CYS A 191 -23.55 -24.18 -3.04
CA CYS A 191 -24.25 -23.43 -1.98
C CYS A 191 -25.51 -24.09 -1.38
N LYS A 192 -25.69 -25.42 -1.51
CA LYS A 192 -26.76 -26.16 -0.81
C LYS A 192 -26.20 -27.07 0.28
N ALA A 193 -25.75 -26.49 1.38
CA ALA A 193 -25.54 -27.21 2.65
C ALA A 193 -25.71 -26.27 3.86
N LEU A 194 -26.93 -25.77 4.06
CA LEU A 194 -27.43 -25.35 5.36
C LEU A 194 -28.87 -25.87 5.52
N PRO A 195 -29.22 -26.53 6.64
CA PRO A 195 -30.52 -27.18 6.79
C PRO A 195 -31.59 -26.12 7.08
N ARG A 196 -32.53 -25.95 6.15
CA ARG A 196 -33.75 -25.18 6.37
C ARG A 196 -34.82 -26.13 6.92
N VAL A 197 -35.15 -25.97 8.20
CA VAL A 197 -36.36 -26.55 8.81
C VAL A 197 -37.55 -26.08 7.99
N SER A 198 -38.28 -27.03 7.41
CA SER A 198 -39.47 -26.77 6.59
C SER A 198 -40.69 -27.32 7.32
N ILE A 199 -41.62 -26.44 7.68
CA ILE A 199 -43.00 -26.78 8.02
C ILE A 199 -43.73 -26.99 6.68
N GLY A 200 -44.50 -28.07 6.61
CA GLY A 200 -45.03 -28.62 5.36
C GLY A 200 -46.18 -27.86 4.73
N SER A 201 -46.41 -28.17 3.47
CA SER A 201 -47.74 -28.39 2.90
C SER A 201 -47.58 -29.16 1.59
N GLU A 202 -48.40 -30.20 1.47
CA GLU A 202 -48.48 -31.14 0.37
C GLU A 202 -49.14 -30.49 -0.85
N SER A 203 -48.73 -30.90 -2.05
CA SER A 203 -49.69 -31.28 -3.11
C SER A 203 -48.98 -32.10 -4.18
N GLU A 204 -49.59 -33.23 -4.47
CA GLU A 204 -49.21 -34.23 -5.44
C GLU A 204 -49.33 -33.72 -6.88
N THR A 205 -48.44 -34.15 -7.79
CA THR A 205 -48.88 -34.71 -9.08
C THR A 205 -47.81 -35.65 -9.64
N LYS A 206 -48.25 -36.87 -10.00
CA LYS A 206 -47.50 -37.92 -10.71
C LYS A 206 -47.17 -37.51 -12.14
N GLN A 207 -46.00 -37.90 -12.65
CA GLN A 207 -45.93 -38.64 -13.91
C GLN A 207 -44.59 -39.36 -14.11
N THR A 208 -44.74 -40.60 -14.56
CA THR A 208 -43.79 -41.65 -14.92
C THR A 208 -43.09 -41.38 -16.25
N SER A 209 -41.80 -41.75 -16.35
CA SER A 209 -41.27 -42.43 -17.54
C SER A 209 -39.97 -43.16 -17.21
N GLU A 210 -39.95 -44.43 -17.58
CA GLU A 210 -38.87 -45.40 -17.47
C GLU A 210 -37.74 -45.09 -18.45
N THR A 211 -36.49 -45.33 -18.05
CA THR A 211 -35.48 -45.85 -19.00
C THR A 211 -34.42 -46.65 -18.24
N SER A 212 -34.35 -47.93 -18.57
CA SER A 212 -33.38 -48.90 -18.08
C SER A 212 -31.99 -48.62 -18.63
N SER A 213 -30.94 -48.76 -17.81
CA SER A 213 -29.62 -49.19 -18.26
C SER A 213 -28.86 -49.83 -17.10
N GLN A 214 -28.42 -51.06 -17.36
CA GLN A 214 -27.77 -51.99 -16.45
C GLN A 214 -26.47 -51.42 -15.88
N THR A 215 -26.38 -51.36 -14.55
CA THR A 215 -25.11 -51.14 -13.83
C THR A 215 -24.75 -52.40 -13.05
N ARG A 216 -23.59 -52.98 -13.37
CA ARG A 216 -22.98 -54.11 -12.66
C ARG A 216 -22.94 -53.86 -11.15
N GLN A 217 -23.74 -54.62 -10.40
CA GLN A 217 -23.69 -54.60 -8.94
C GLN A 217 -22.45 -55.36 -8.43
N LEU A 218 -21.39 -54.63 -8.07
CA LEU A 218 -20.39 -55.12 -7.14
C LEU A 218 -21.00 -55.08 -5.73
N LYS A 219 -21.19 -56.27 -5.15
CA LYS A 219 -21.77 -56.49 -3.82
C LYS A 219 -20.84 -55.93 -2.73
N TRP A 220 -20.96 -54.62 -2.47
CA TRP A 220 -20.29 -53.95 -1.36
C TRP A 220 -21.00 -54.29 -0.04
N LYS A 221 -20.31 -54.99 0.86
CA LYS A 221 -20.72 -55.11 2.26
C LYS A 221 -20.33 -53.81 3.00
N PRO A 222 -21.28 -53.03 3.53
CA PRO A 222 -20.93 -51.82 4.27
C PRO A 222 -20.14 -52.20 5.53
N PRO A 223 -19.03 -51.50 5.84
CA PRO A 223 -18.29 -51.74 7.07
C PRO A 223 -19.17 -51.39 8.28
N SER A 224 -19.09 -52.24 9.30
CA SER A 224 -19.88 -52.12 10.54
C SER A 224 -19.83 -50.71 11.13
N PRO A 225 -20.92 -50.21 11.76
CA PRO A 225 -21.04 -48.83 12.25
C PRO A 225 -19.92 -48.38 13.20
N LYS A 226 -19.32 -49.33 13.92
CA LYS A 226 -18.22 -49.07 14.87
C LYS A 226 -16.87 -48.78 14.18
N LYS A 227 -16.63 -49.28 12.96
CA LYS A 227 -15.40 -49.00 12.19
C LYS A 227 -15.47 -47.71 11.38
N ARG A 228 -16.68 -47.23 11.02
CA ARG A 228 -16.87 -45.96 10.29
C ARG A 228 -16.51 -44.72 11.11
N LYS A 229 -16.77 -44.72 12.42
CA LYS A 229 -16.43 -43.58 13.31
C LYS A 229 -14.93 -43.44 13.56
N ALA A 230 -14.18 -44.54 13.62
CA ALA A 230 -12.74 -44.50 13.85
C ALA A 230 -11.93 -44.05 12.61
N LEU A 231 -12.39 -44.42 11.40
CA LEU A 231 -11.73 -44.02 10.15
C LEU A 231 -12.01 -42.54 9.82
N ALA A 232 -13.25 -42.07 10.02
CA ALA A 232 -13.63 -40.67 9.79
C ALA A 232 -12.90 -39.69 10.73
N ASN A 233 -12.65 -40.05 11.98
CA ASN A 233 -11.89 -39.19 12.91
C ASN A 233 -10.39 -39.13 12.59
N ARG A 234 -9.81 -40.19 12.00
CA ARG A 234 -8.40 -40.22 11.61
C ARG A 234 -8.16 -39.36 10.37
N ASP A 235 -9.06 -39.43 9.39
CA ASP A 235 -9.00 -38.59 8.19
C ASP A 235 -9.31 -37.12 8.50
N LEU A 236 -10.21 -36.84 9.46
CA LEU A 236 -10.49 -35.47 9.89
C LEU A 236 -9.32 -34.85 10.64
N ASN A 237 -8.64 -35.60 11.51
CA ASN A 237 -7.43 -35.11 12.20
C ASN A 237 -6.24 -34.99 11.24
N GLN A 238 -6.06 -35.89 10.27
CA GLN A 238 -5.06 -35.71 9.19
C GLN A 238 -5.40 -34.54 8.26
N ALA A 239 -6.68 -34.26 8.02
CA ALA A 239 -7.11 -33.10 7.26
C ALA A 239 -6.91 -31.80 8.06
N LEU A 240 -7.20 -31.78 9.37
CA LEU A 240 -6.95 -30.64 10.26
C LEU A 240 -5.45 -30.39 10.49
N GLU A 241 -4.62 -31.43 10.52
CA GLU A 241 -3.15 -31.31 10.52
C GLU A 241 -2.61 -30.80 9.18
N LYS A 242 -3.31 -31.04 8.06
CA LYS A 242 -3.00 -30.42 6.76
C LYS A 242 -3.55 -29.00 6.59
N VAL A 243 -4.55 -28.62 7.39
CA VAL A 243 -4.97 -27.22 7.62
C VAL A 243 -4.24 -26.66 8.85
N THR A 244 -3.01 -27.14 9.11
CA THR A 244 -2.10 -26.46 10.02
C THR A 244 -1.96 -25.03 9.53
N LYS A 245 -2.27 -24.09 10.44
CA LYS A 245 -2.18 -22.65 10.23
C LYS A 245 -0.80 -22.33 9.69
N LYS A 246 -0.65 -22.26 8.37
CA LYS A 246 0.60 -21.85 7.73
C LYS A 246 0.87 -20.45 8.27
N THR A 247 1.82 -20.34 9.19
CA THR A 247 2.20 -19.08 9.79
C THR A 247 2.54 -18.13 8.64
N PRO A 248 1.99 -16.91 8.63
CA PRO A 248 2.16 -16.01 7.49
C PRO A 248 3.64 -15.72 7.32
N GLU A 249 4.21 -16.23 6.23
CA GLU A 249 5.62 -16.09 5.89
C GLU A 249 5.96 -14.60 5.80
N LEU A 250 6.95 -14.15 6.58
CA LEU A 250 7.40 -12.76 6.52
C LEU A 250 8.53 -12.67 5.49
N SER A 251 8.20 -12.10 4.35
CA SER A 251 9.09 -11.83 3.23
C SER A 251 9.42 -10.35 3.07
N LEU A 252 10.66 -10.08 2.63
CA LEU A 252 11.13 -8.78 2.16
C LEU A 252 11.89 -8.98 0.85
N CYS A 253 11.57 -8.18 -0.15
CA CYS A 253 12.22 -8.12 -1.45
C CYS A 253 12.80 -6.72 -1.64
N LEU A 254 14.07 -6.63 -2.01
CA LEU A 254 14.78 -5.39 -2.31
C LEU A 254 15.19 -5.42 -3.78
N THR A 255 14.84 -4.39 -4.55
CA THR A 255 15.34 -4.21 -5.92
C THR A 255 16.55 -3.29 -5.89
N VAL A 256 17.69 -3.78 -6.38
CA VAL A 256 18.93 -3.01 -6.50
C VAL A 256 18.74 -1.95 -7.60
N PRO A 257 18.97 -0.65 -7.31
CA PRO A 257 18.79 0.41 -8.28
C PRO A 257 19.71 0.26 -9.49
N GLN A 258 19.23 0.62 -10.69
CA GLN A 258 19.99 0.46 -11.93
C GLN A 258 21.31 1.26 -11.94
N TRP A 259 21.35 2.43 -11.28
CA TRP A 259 22.58 3.21 -11.17
C TRP A 259 23.67 2.47 -10.38
N VAL A 260 23.29 1.69 -9.35
CA VAL A 260 24.19 0.83 -8.59
C VAL A 260 24.73 -0.29 -9.47
N LEU A 261 23.88 -0.91 -10.29
CA LEU A 261 24.30 -1.98 -11.20
C LEU A 261 25.27 -1.48 -12.28
N ARG A 262 25.15 -0.23 -12.71
CA ARG A 262 26.07 0.41 -13.68
C ARG A 262 27.38 0.86 -13.03
N ALA A 263 27.31 1.33 -11.78
CA ALA A 263 28.45 1.84 -11.03
C ALA A 263 29.32 0.72 -10.43
N GLY A 264 28.68 -0.29 -9.84
CA GLY A 264 29.31 -1.33 -9.03
C GLY A 264 29.66 -2.57 -9.86
N GLY A 265 30.76 -2.47 -10.63
CA GLY A 265 31.40 -3.54 -11.40
C GLY A 265 30.67 -4.90 -11.42
N ASN A 266 31.21 -5.90 -10.71
CA ASN A 266 30.60 -7.24 -10.60
C ASN A 266 29.80 -7.41 -9.29
N LEU A 267 28.93 -6.45 -8.93
CA LEU A 267 28.14 -6.52 -7.69
C LEU A 267 27.38 -7.84 -7.55
N VAL A 268 26.73 -8.31 -8.62
CA VAL A 268 25.95 -9.54 -8.61
C VAL A 268 26.83 -10.76 -8.34
N GLY A 269 28.00 -10.85 -8.99
CA GLY A 269 28.94 -11.94 -8.76
C GLY A 269 29.46 -11.96 -7.32
N THR A 270 29.81 -10.78 -6.77
CA THR A 270 30.26 -10.68 -5.37
C THR A 270 29.14 -11.04 -4.39
N LEU A 271 27.91 -10.59 -4.65
CA LEU A 271 26.76 -10.91 -3.80
C LEU A 271 26.44 -12.42 -3.83
N ILE A 272 26.50 -13.05 -5.00
CA ILE A 272 26.32 -14.51 -5.14
C ILE A 272 27.42 -15.27 -4.39
N ALA A 273 28.68 -14.80 -4.47
CA ALA A 273 29.78 -15.41 -3.74
C ALA A 273 29.61 -15.29 -2.21
N GLN A 274 29.08 -14.17 -1.72
CA GLN A 274 28.83 -13.92 -0.29
C GLN A 274 27.50 -14.48 0.22
N LYS A 275 26.62 -14.97 -0.67
CA LYS A 275 25.27 -15.42 -0.34
C LYS A 275 25.23 -16.35 0.88
N LYS A 276 26.07 -17.38 0.91
CA LYS A 276 26.08 -18.38 2.01
C LYS A 276 26.46 -17.78 3.37
N ASP A 277 27.38 -16.82 3.38
CA ASP A 277 27.77 -16.11 4.61
C ASP A 277 26.61 -15.24 5.11
N ILE A 278 25.93 -14.54 4.22
CA ILE A 278 24.75 -13.73 4.56
C ILE A 278 23.60 -14.63 5.07
N GLU A 279 23.33 -15.76 4.41
CA GLU A 279 22.32 -16.74 4.85
C GLU A 279 22.63 -17.26 6.26
N THR A 280 23.91 -17.53 6.55
CA THR A 280 24.37 -17.96 7.87
C THR A 280 24.18 -16.87 8.92
N LYS A 281 24.51 -15.62 8.61
CA LYS A 281 24.35 -14.48 9.53
C LYS A 281 22.90 -14.16 9.85
N VAL A 282 21.99 -14.35 8.90
CA VAL A 282 20.56 -14.06 9.07
C VAL A 282 19.76 -15.26 9.56
N ASN A 283 20.30 -16.47 9.40
CA ASN A 283 19.60 -17.73 9.63
C ASN A 283 18.33 -17.87 8.78
N CYS A 284 18.38 -17.44 7.52
CA CYS A 284 17.26 -17.54 6.57
C CYS A 284 17.79 -17.72 5.15
N PRO A 285 17.08 -18.47 4.28
CA PRO A 285 17.44 -18.61 2.89
C PRO A 285 17.24 -17.28 2.14
N ILE A 286 18.17 -16.98 1.24
CA ILE A 286 18.13 -15.77 0.42
C ILE A 286 17.99 -16.19 -1.05
N GLN A 287 17.17 -15.46 -1.79
CA GLN A 287 17.07 -15.61 -3.24
C GLN A 287 17.60 -14.34 -3.90
N ILE A 288 18.47 -14.53 -4.89
CA ILE A 288 18.98 -13.46 -5.73
C ILE A 288 18.51 -13.78 -7.15
N GLN A 289 17.63 -12.94 -7.68
CA GLN A 289 17.13 -13.05 -9.05
C GLN A 289 17.80 -11.97 -9.88
N HIS A 290 18.45 -12.37 -10.97
CA HIS A 290 19.01 -11.46 -11.95
C HIS A 290 18.17 -11.54 -13.23
N ARG A 291 17.55 -10.42 -13.59
CA ARG A 291 16.84 -10.19 -14.86
C ARG A 291 17.67 -9.21 -15.69
N SER A 292 17.35 -9.06 -16.97
CA SER A 292 18.15 -8.29 -17.94
C SER A 292 18.64 -6.93 -17.41
N ASP A 293 17.80 -6.22 -16.64
CA ASP A 293 18.10 -4.87 -16.15
C ASP A 293 17.78 -4.69 -14.66
N GLU A 294 17.56 -5.79 -13.93
CA GLU A 294 17.07 -5.75 -12.56
C GLU A 294 17.69 -6.86 -11.72
N VAL A 295 18.14 -6.52 -10.51
CA VAL A 295 18.57 -7.49 -9.50
C VAL A 295 17.64 -7.38 -8.31
N ILE A 296 16.95 -8.48 -8.01
CA ILE A 296 16.02 -8.58 -6.88
C ILE A 296 16.63 -9.51 -5.84
N ILE A 297 16.75 -9.03 -4.61
CA ILE A 297 17.26 -9.79 -3.47
C ILE A 297 16.11 -9.98 -2.50
N SER A 298 15.72 -11.21 -2.23
CA SER A 298 14.58 -11.51 -1.38
C SER A 298 14.93 -12.49 -0.25
N ILE A 299 14.34 -12.25 0.90
CA ILE A 299 14.36 -13.13 2.07
C ILE A 299 12.94 -13.56 2.41
N ALA A 300 12.81 -14.80 2.86
CA ALA A 300 11.61 -15.31 3.50
C ALA A 300 11.98 -15.94 4.83
N SER A 301 11.44 -15.41 5.92
CA SER A 301 11.64 -15.98 7.25
C SER A 301 10.46 -16.87 7.63
N THR A 302 10.77 -18.14 7.86
CA THR A 302 9.81 -19.18 8.29
C THR A 302 9.84 -19.43 9.80
N SER A 303 10.55 -18.60 10.57
CA SER A 303 10.63 -18.72 12.04
C SER A 303 9.22 -18.71 12.64
N GLU A 304 8.88 -19.67 13.50
CA GLU A 304 7.59 -19.68 14.20
C GLU A 304 7.45 -18.49 15.16
N ASP A 305 8.54 -18.11 15.82
CA ASP A 305 8.61 -16.90 16.65
C ASP A 305 8.54 -15.63 15.79
N ARG A 306 7.55 -14.80 16.08
CA ARG A 306 7.25 -13.54 15.40
C ARG A 306 8.36 -12.49 15.60
N GLU A 307 8.96 -12.43 16.78
CA GLU A 307 10.02 -11.45 17.07
C GLU A 307 11.31 -11.81 16.36
N ALA A 308 11.76 -13.07 16.49
CA ALA A 308 12.88 -13.59 15.71
C ALA A 308 12.69 -13.40 14.20
N ARG A 309 11.46 -13.60 13.70
CA ARG A 309 11.12 -13.39 12.28
C ARG A 309 11.34 -11.93 11.85
N GLY A 310 10.86 -10.99 12.66
CA GLY A 310 11.07 -9.55 12.42
C GLY A 310 12.55 -9.17 12.46
N HIS A 311 13.30 -9.68 13.45
CA HIS A 311 14.73 -9.43 13.59
C HIS A 311 15.55 -9.97 12.42
N SER A 312 15.25 -11.18 11.92
CA SER A 312 15.93 -11.72 10.75
C SER A 312 15.74 -10.84 9.51
N VAL A 313 14.52 -10.34 9.27
CA VAL A 313 14.25 -9.47 8.11
C VAL A 313 14.94 -8.10 8.23
N VAL A 314 14.92 -7.49 9.42
CA VAL A 314 15.63 -6.22 9.68
C VAL A 314 17.14 -6.42 9.53
N ARG A 315 17.69 -7.50 10.09
CA ARG A 315 19.12 -7.84 10.01
C ARG A 315 19.55 -8.11 8.57
N PHE A 316 18.75 -8.84 7.80
CA PHE A 316 18.98 -9.04 6.36
C PHE A 316 19.09 -7.73 5.62
N LYS A 317 18.10 -6.84 5.80
CA LYS A 317 18.08 -5.54 5.16
C LYS A 317 19.34 -4.75 5.46
N ARG A 318 19.76 -4.70 6.74
CA ARG A 318 20.99 -4.03 7.16
C ARG A 318 22.24 -4.62 6.50
N ILE A 319 22.41 -5.96 6.53
CA ILE A 319 23.57 -6.61 5.93
C ILE A 319 23.65 -6.35 4.42
N ILE A 320 22.51 -6.40 3.70
CA ILE A 320 22.49 -6.09 2.26
C ILE A 320 22.82 -4.62 2.00
N GLN A 321 22.30 -3.71 2.82
CA GLN A 321 22.62 -2.28 2.71
C GLN A 321 24.11 -2.03 2.93
N ASP A 322 24.67 -2.54 4.02
CA ASP A 322 26.09 -2.40 4.36
C ASP A 322 26.98 -3.02 3.28
N PHE A 323 26.58 -4.17 2.74
CA PHE A 323 27.30 -4.83 1.64
C PHE A 323 27.34 -3.98 0.38
N ILE A 324 26.21 -3.41 -0.05
CA ILE A 324 26.17 -2.57 -1.26
C ILE A 324 26.92 -1.25 -1.03
N ILE A 325 26.78 -0.62 0.14
CA ILE A 325 27.53 0.60 0.51
C ILE A 325 29.03 0.34 0.44
N ALA A 326 29.50 -0.74 1.06
CA ALA A 326 30.92 -1.11 1.04
C ALA A 326 31.41 -1.43 -0.39
N HIS A 327 30.56 -2.03 -1.23
CA HIS A 327 30.90 -2.31 -2.62
C HIS A 327 31.03 -1.05 -3.47
N LEU A 328 30.16 -0.05 -3.26
CA LEU A 328 30.22 1.22 -3.98
C LEU A 328 31.43 2.08 -3.55
N ASN A 329 31.82 1.97 -2.27
CA ASN A 329 32.94 2.72 -1.69
C ASN A 329 32.82 4.25 -1.95
N ASP A 330 31.61 4.77 -1.84
CA ASP A 330 31.29 6.17 -2.05
C ASP A 330 30.23 6.65 -1.05
N ASP A 331 30.69 7.35 -0.01
CA ASP A 331 29.82 7.87 1.05
C ASP A 331 28.77 8.85 0.52
N GLN A 332 29.07 9.56 -0.58
CA GLN A 332 28.14 10.53 -1.17
C GLN A 332 26.92 9.86 -1.82
N SER A 333 26.98 8.57 -2.16
CA SER A 333 25.85 7.80 -2.70
C SER A 333 25.03 7.07 -1.63
N LYS A 334 25.52 7.00 -0.38
CA LYS A 334 24.89 6.23 0.71
C LYS A 334 23.44 6.64 0.93
N GLY A 335 23.17 7.94 1.00
CA GLY A 335 21.81 8.46 1.24
C GLY A 335 20.84 8.10 0.12
N ARG A 336 21.26 8.27 -1.14
CA ARG A 336 20.49 7.86 -2.32
C ARG A 336 20.18 6.37 -2.31
N LEU A 337 21.18 5.53 -2.04
CA LEU A 337 21.03 4.08 -2.00
C LEU A 337 20.00 3.65 -0.95
N LEU A 338 20.11 4.18 0.27
CA LEU A 338 19.18 3.83 1.36
C LEU A 338 17.75 4.24 1.02
N PHE A 339 17.55 5.41 0.41
CA PHE A 339 16.24 5.87 -0.06
C PHE A 339 15.69 4.94 -1.16
N ASP A 340 16.47 4.68 -2.21
CA ASP A 340 16.00 3.88 -3.35
C ASP A 340 15.69 2.43 -2.95
N LEU A 341 16.50 1.81 -2.07
CA LEU A 341 16.23 0.48 -1.53
C LEU A 341 14.99 0.45 -0.63
N ALA A 342 14.77 1.49 0.17
CA ALA A 342 13.55 1.59 0.97
C ALA A 342 12.32 1.78 0.09
N LYS A 343 12.42 2.61 -0.95
CA LYS A 343 11.35 2.88 -1.93
C LYS A 343 10.99 1.66 -2.77
N SER A 344 11.98 0.85 -3.16
CA SER A 344 11.78 -0.35 -3.98
C SER A 344 11.40 -1.60 -3.17
N ALA A 345 11.43 -1.50 -1.85
CA ALA A 345 11.12 -2.63 -0.98
C ALA A 345 9.68 -3.10 -1.16
N SER A 346 9.51 -4.43 -1.24
CA SER A 346 8.21 -5.08 -1.35
C SER A 346 8.17 -6.37 -0.53
N GLY A 347 6.99 -6.99 -0.45
CA GLY A 347 6.75 -8.19 0.34
C GLY A 347 5.79 -7.95 1.50
N SER A 348 5.71 -8.93 2.40
CA SER A 348 4.83 -8.84 3.58
C SER A 348 5.41 -7.97 4.71
N TYR A 349 6.73 -7.76 4.75
CA TYR A 349 7.37 -6.81 5.64
C TYR A 349 7.10 -5.39 5.14
N ARG A 350 6.23 -4.65 5.85
CA ARG A 350 5.80 -3.32 5.43
C ARG A 350 6.86 -2.27 5.77
N ILE A 351 7.51 -1.72 4.75
CA ILE A 351 8.14 -0.41 4.86
C ILE A 351 7.04 0.64 4.75
N SER A 352 7.13 1.70 5.57
CA SER A 352 6.15 2.78 5.51
C SER A 352 6.50 3.71 4.36
N HIS A 353 5.54 3.92 3.47
CA HIS A 353 5.61 4.87 2.36
C HIS A 353 4.43 5.83 2.45
N THR A 354 4.65 7.07 2.04
CA THR A 354 3.60 8.09 1.98
C THR A 354 3.23 8.41 0.53
N PRO A 355 2.04 8.98 0.28
CA PRO A 355 1.68 9.50 -1.04
C PRO A 355 2.64 10.59 -1.55
N SER A 356 3.29 11.32 -0.64
CA SER A 356 4.33 12.31 -0.98
C SER A 356 5.61 11.67 -1.53
N GLY A 357 5.77 10.35 -1.40
CA GLY A 357 6.95 9.61 -1.81
C GLY A 357 8.04 9.54 -0.74
N ALA A 358 7.75 10.02 0.49
CA ALA A 358 8.63 9.81 1.63
C ALA A 358 8.62 8.34 2.07
N VAL A 359 9.77 7.87 2.55
CA VAL A 359 9.97 6.49 3.02
C VAL A 359 10.54 6.49 4.42
N LYS A 360 10.11 5.54 5.26
CA LYS A 360 10.67 5.38 6.61
C LYS A 360 11.83 4.40 6.60
N GLN A 361 13.01 4.86 6.97
CA GLN A 361 14.27 4.14 6.80
C GLN A 361 15.25 4.44 7.94
N GLN A 362 16.23 3.55 8.15
CA GLN A 362 17.29 3.72 9.13
C GLN A 362 18.08 5.01 8.81
N SER A 363 18.33 5.83 9.84
CA SER A 363 19.02 7.11 9.68
C SER A 363 20.46 6.90 9.19
N ILE A 364 20.93 7.86 8.41
CA ILE A 364 22.30 7.88 7.88
C ILE A 364 23.29 8.15 9.01
N VAL A 365 22.87 8.97 9.98
CA VAL A 365 23.68 9.47 11.10
C VAL A 365 23.50 8.59 12.33
N ASP A 366 22.26 8.17 12.60
CA ASP A 366 21.90 7.37 13.76
C ASP A 366 21.58 5.94 13.33
N GLN A 367 22.42 4.98 13.73
CA GLN A 367 22.23 3.58 13.33
C GLN A 367 21.01 2.95 14.00
N ASP A 368 20.46 3.51 15.07
CA ASP A 368 19.32 2.89 15.76
C ASP A 368 18.00 3.64 15.51
N GLY A 369 18.07 4.87 15.02
CA GLY A 369 16.92 5.70 14.66
C GLY A 369 16.30 5.36 13.31
N LEU A 370 14.96 5.30 13.26
CA LEU A 370 14.19 5.35 12.02
C LEU A 370 13.75 6.78 11.74
N VAL A 371 14.06 7.27 10.54
CA VAL A 371 13.68 8.61 10.06
C VAL A 371 12.84 8.50 8.79
N TRP A 372 12.01 9.51 8.56
CA TRP A 372 11.43 9.76 7.25
C TRP A 372 12.49 10.37 6.35
N MET A 373 12.51 9.96 5.10
CA MET A 373 13.46 10.42 4.09
C MET A 373 12.71 10.73 2.80
N ARG A 374 13.07 11.84 2.15
CA ARG A 374 12.56 12.22 0.83
C ARG A 374 13.71 12.72 -0.02
N LEU A 375 13.64 12.41 -1.31
CA LEU A 375 14.73 12.65 -2.24
C LEU A 375 14.26 13.50 -3.42
N ILE A 376 15.05 14.53 -3.72
CA ILE A 376 14.85 15.44 -4.85
C ILE A 376 16.03 15.24 -5.79
N ASP A 377 15.75 14.84 -7.03
CA ASP A 377 16.76 14.78 -8.09
C ASP A 377 17.11 16.19 -8.54
N ILE A 378 18.41 16.52 -8.58
CA ILE A 378 18.90 17.80 -9.09
C ILE A 378 19.16 17.66 -10.60
N PRO A 379 18.55 18.49 -11.45
CA PRO A 379 18.85 18.51 -12.88
C PRO A 379 20.34 18.79 -13.18
N ASN A 380 20.86 18.19 -14.27
CA ASN A 380 22.28 18.28 -14.63
C ASN A 380 22.74 19.73 -14.95
N ASP A 381 21.83 20.56 -15.44
CA ASP A 381 22.01 21.99 -15.68
C ASP A 381 22.17 22.79 -14.37
N VAL A 382 21.40 22.44 -13.34
CA VAL A 382 21.53 23.02 -11.99
C VAL A 382 22.82 22.58 -11.30
N SER A 383 23.40 21.46 -11.72
CA SER A 383 24.58 20.86 -11.07
C SER A 383 25.82 21.77 -11.08
N ARG A 384 25.91 22.72 -12.02
CA ARG A 384 26.99 23.72 -12.05
C ARG A 384 26.88 24.77 -10.94
N LYS A 385 25.68 24.93 -10.38
CA LYS A 385 25.34 25.89 -9.32
C LYS A 385 25.21 25.22 -7.95
N LEU A 386 25.69 23.98 -7.78
CA LEU A 386 25.56 23.21 -6.53
C LEU A 386 26.09 23.95 -5.29
N GLN A 387 27.20 24.69 -5.42
CA GLN A 387 27.74 25.46 -4.29
C GLN A 387 26.80 26.56 -3.82
N GLN A 388 26.11 27.23 -4.75
CA GLN A 388 25.14 28.27 -4.43
C GLN A 388 23.87 27.65 -3.83
N LEU A 389 23.40 26.53 -4.42
CA LEU A 389 22.30 25.75 -3.91
C LEU A 389 22.56 25.27 -2.47
N ASP A 390 23.77 24.80 -2.16
CA ASP A 390 24.17 24.33 -0.83
C ASP A 390 24.10 25.44 0.23
N CYS A 391 24.56 26.64 -0.12
CA CYS A 391 24.45 27.81 0.74
C CYS A 391 22.98 28.17 1.03
N ASP A 392 22.10 28.09 0.03
CA ASP A 392 20.67 28.41 0.19
C ASP A 392 19.90 27.31 0.93
N VAL A 393 20.23 26.02 0.68
CA VAL A 393 19.69 24.89 1.42
C VAL A 393 20.06 24.96 2.91
N THR A 394 21.28 25.40 3.23
CA THR A 394 21.71 25.63 4.62
C THR A 394 20.84 26.69 5.31
N LYS A 395 20.35 27.70 4.58
CA LYS A 395 19.40 28.70 5.13
C LYS A 395 18.01 28.13 5.37
N ILE A 396 17.60 27.11 4.62
CA ILE A 396 16.34 26.39 4.87
C ILE A 396 16.50 25.54 6.13
N GLN A 397 17.59 24.76 6.21
CA GLN A 397 17.89 23.92 7.36
C GLN A 397 18.03 24.71 8.66
N SER A 398 18.58 25.93 8.62
CA SER A 398 18.71 26.77 9.84
C SER A 398 17.37 27.23 10.41
N ARG A 399 16.27 27.18 9.65
CA ARG A 399 14.91 27.46 10.14
C ARG A 399 14.35 26.30 10.96
N ASP A 400 14.81 25.07 10.70
CA ASP A 400 14.40 23.87 11.41
C ASP A 400 15.56 22.87 11.56
N SER A 401 16.26 22.95 12.69
CA SER A 401 17.37 22.06 13.01
C SER A 401 16.97 20.59 13.18
N SER A 402 15.67 20.28 13.28
CA SER A 402 15.17 18.92 13.44
C SER A 402 15.02 18.14 12.13
N THR A 403 15.21 18.81 10.99
CA THR A 403 15.10 18.22 9.65
C THR A 403 16.41 18.45 8.88
N PRO A 404 17.45 17.62 9.13
CA PRO A 404 18.68 17.69 8.36
C PRO A 404 18.43 17.58 6.85
N ILE A 405 19.16 18.41 6.09
CA ILE A 405 19.16 18.38 4.64
C ILE A 405 20.58 18.07 4.18
N TYR A 406 20.71 17.09 3.30
CA TYR A 406 21.99 16.63 2.79
C TYR A 406 22.01 16.73 1.27
N ILE A 407 23.02 17.39 0.72
CA ILE A 407 23.25 17.43 -0.73
C ILE A 407 24.30 16.38 -1.07
N GLY A 408 23.89 15.39 -1.87
CA GLY A 408 24.79 14.36 -2.36
C GLY A 408 25.20 14.63 -3.80
N ALA A 409 26.51 14.67 -4.05
CA ALA A 409 27.09 14.74 -5.39
C ALA A 409 28.09 13.59 -5.55
N SER A 410 27.64 12.52 -6.20
CA SER A 410 28.44 11.31 -6.46
C SER A 410 28.69 11.18 -7.97
N PRO A 411 29.84 10.66 -8.41
CA PRO A 411 30.04 10.29 -9.80
C PRO A 411 29.19 9.07 -10.23
N LEU A 412 28.60 8.34 -9.27
CA LEU A 412 27.88 7.09 -9.51
C LEU A 412 26.38 7.30 -9.75
N CYS A 413 25.83 8.45 -9.35
CA CYS A 413 24.42 8.79 -9.50
C CYS A 413 24.23 10.27 -9.83
N ASN A 414 23.01 10.65 -10.24
CA ASN A 414 22.69 12.06 -10.41
C ASN A 414 22.81 12.79 -9.07
N PRO A 415 23.20 14.08 -9.06
CA PRO A 415 23.19 14.88 -7.85
C PRO A 415 21.77 14.98 -7.29
N TYR A 416 21.67 15.01 -5.97
CA TYR A 416 20.40 14.93 -5.28
C TYR A 416 20.42 15.73 -3.99
N VAL A 417 19.24 16.16 -3.54
CA VAL A 417 19.02 16.62 -2.18
C VAL A 417 18.21 15.56 -1.45
N LEU A 418 18.69 15.19 -0.27
CA LEU A 418 18.04 14.28 0.64
C LEU A 418 17.59 15.03 1.89
N VAL A 419 16.29 15.09 2.10
CA VAL A 419 15.67 15.68 3.29
C VAL A 419 15.28 14.53 4.21
N TYR A 420 15.71 14.55 5.47
CA TYR A 420 15.34 13.50 6.42
C TYR A 420 15.13 14.03 7.84
N GLY A 421 14.30 13.34 8.62
CA GLY A 421 13.91 13.75 9.97
C GLY A 421 12.95 12.76 10.64
N TYR A 422 12.71 12.93 11.94
CA TYR A 422 11.80 12.03 12.68
C TYR A 422 10.32 12.36 12.45
N ASP A 423 10.02 13.61 12.06
CA ASP A 423 8.67 14.11 11.81
C ASP A 423 8.40 14.18 10.29
N LEU A 424 7.33 13.52 9.84
CA LEU A 424 6.98 13.45 8.43
C LEU A 424 6.57 14.82 7.87
N ASP A 425 5.77 15.59 8.62
CA ASP A 425 5.22 16.85 8.13
C ASP A 425 6.34 17.87 7.92
N LYS A 426 7.35 17.86 8.81
CA LYS A 426 8.54 18.69 8.66
C LYS A 426 9.39 18.29 7.46
N VAL A 427 9.59 16.99 7.24
CA VAL A 427 10.30 16.48 6.05
C VAL A 427 9.58 16.89 4.78
N ASP A 428 8.26 16.80 4.74
CA ASP A 428 7.47 17.16 3.56
C ASP A 428 7.50 18.68 3.29
N ASN A 429 7.35 19.51 4.33
CA ASN A 429 7.46 20.97 4.19
C ASN A 429 8.85 21.41 3.72
N ALA A 430 9.92 20.88 4.33
CA ALA A 430 11.29 21.18 3.92
C ALA A 430 11.57 20.69 2.49
N THR A 431 10.99 19.56 2.08
CA THR A 431 11.10 19.07 0.70
C THR A 431 10.43 20.03 -0.28
N GLU A 432 9.27 20.59 0.06
CA GLU A 432 8.57 21.57 -0.79
C GLU A 432 9.41 22.84 -0.95
N ASP A 433 9.95 23.39 0.13
CA ASP A 433 10.85 24.55 0.11
C ASP A 433 12.09 24.31 -0.78
N VAL A 434 12.75 23.15 -0.62
CA VAL A 434 13.91 22.78 -1.43
C VAL A 434 13.52 22.57 -2.90
N SER A 435 12.35 21.99 -3.17
CA SER A 435 11.89 21.75 -4.55
C SER A 435 11.67 23.08 -5.29
N LEU A 436 11.01 24.04 -4.65
CA LEU A 436 10.82 25.39 -5.18
C LEU A 436 12.16 26.08 -5.44
N LEU A 437 13.14 25.90 -4.54
CA LEU A 437 14.48 26.42 -4.72
C LEU A 437 15.17 25.79 -5.94
N VAL A 438 15.20 24.46 -6.07
CA VAL A 438 15.81 23.77 -7.21
C VAL A 438 15.16 24.20 -8.53
N GLU A 439 13.84 24.34 -8.57
CA GLU A 439 13.13 24.85 -9.75
C GLU A 439 13.54 26.27 -10.11
N SER A 440 13.75 27.14 -9.11
CA SER A 440 14.20 28.51 -9.37
C SER A 440 15.59 28.55 -10.03
N TYR A 441 16.49 27.67 -9.61
CA TYR A 441 17.83 27.55 -10.20
C TYR A 441 17.77 26.99 -11.62
N ALA A 442 16.87 26.06 -11.92
CA ALA A 442 16.69 25.50 -13.25
C ALA A 442 16.13 26.52 -14.26
N ARG A 443 15.42 27.56 -13.80
CA ARG A 443 14.90 28.64 -14.67
C ARG A 443 15.93 29.75 -14.93
N SER A 444 17.01 29.79 -14.15
CA SER A 444 18.08 30.80 -14.22
C SER A 444 19.30 30.31 -14.99
#